data_AF-A0A117SN21-F1
#
_entry.id   AF-A0A117SN21-F1
#
_cell.length_a   1.000
_cell.length_b   1.000
_cell.length_c   1.000
_cell.angle_alpha   90.00
_cell.angle_beta   90.00
_cell.angle_gamma   90.00
#
_symmetry.space_group_name_H-M   'P 1'
#
loop_
_entity.id
_entity.type
_entity.pdbx_description
1 polymer ?
#
loop_
_entity_poly.entity_id
_entity_poly.type
_entity_poly.pdbx_seq_one_letter_code
_entity_poly.pdbx_strand_id
1 'polypeptide(L)'
;MVLTLIALVLTALILAVSPFATPLYATAPVEVRQFEIVASNFAERFLQIPQPLATAAVLTLLAAAVYLEFFTKMQAGKLPKIIAVLALLYGVPLPYVYVVEGGNVVVVLSNFAKFVSIPLFGVALLVTATEAILTPQKRARVIADLSITEEKTEKEA
;
A
#
# COMPACT_ATOMS: atom_id res chain seq x y z
N MET A 1 1.21 14.45 4.22
CA MET A 1 -0.10 13.98 4.70
C MET A 1 -0.71 12.90 3.81
N VAL A 2 -0.02 12.49 2.74
CA VAL A 2 -0.56 11.50 1.80
C VAL A 2 -0.46 10.10 2.41
N LEU A 3 0.67 9.77 3.06
CA LEU A 3 0.85 8.46 3.67
C LEU A 3 -0.10 8.24 4.85
N THR A 4 -0.33 9.27 5.66
CA THR A 4 -1.29 9.22 6.77
C THR A 4 -2.71 9.00 6.27
N LEU A 5 -3.11 9.71 5.21
CA LEU A 5 -4.45 9.55 4.61
C LEU A 5 -4.63 8.14 4.04
N ILE A 6 -3.63 7.61 3.34
CA ILE A 6 -3.66 6.23 2.83
C ILE A 6 -3.72 5.22 3.99
N ALA A 7 -2.92 5.41 5.03
CA ALA A 7 -2.93 4.55 6.22
C ALA A 7 -4.31 4.52 6.88
N LEU A 8 -4.98 5.68 6.96
CA LEU A 8 -6.32 5.81 7.54
C LEU A 8 -7.36 5.05 6.72
N VAL A 9 -7.32 5.17 5.38
CA VAL A 9 -8.21 4.41 4.49
C VAL A 9 -7.94 2.91 4.62
N LEU A 10 -6.68 2.48 4.60
CA LEU A 10 -6.30 1.08 4.81
C LEU A 10 -6.80 0.55 6.16
N THR A 11 -6.68 1.35 7.22
CA THR A 11 -7.16 1.00 8.57
C THR A 11 -8.67 0.77 8.55
N ALA A 12 -9.43 1.68 7.92
CA ALA A 12 -10.87 1.53 7.77
C ALA A 12 -11.22 0.25 6.97
N LEU A 13 -10.52 -0.03 5.87
CA LEU A 13 -10.76 -1.22 5.05
C LEU A 13 -10.46 -2.52 5.81
N ILE A 14 -9.35 -2.58 6.56
CA ILE A 14 -8.97 -3.78 7.30
C ILE A 14 -9.94 -4.07 8.46
N LEU A 15 -10.41 -3.03 9.16
CA LEU A 15 -11.26 -3.14 10.33
C LEU A 15 -12.76 -3.28 10.01
N ALA A 16 -13.26 -2.51 9.05
CA ALA A 16 -14.69 -2.42 8.77
C ALA A 16 -15.17 -3.47 7.75
N VAL A 17 -14.30 -3.90 6.83
CA VAL A 17 -14.69 -4.81 5.75
C VAL A 17 -14.23 -6.22 6.10
N SER A 18 -15.17 -7.13 6.36
CA SER A 18 -14.85 -8.54 6.57
C SER A 18 -14.31 -9.19 5.28
N PRO A 19 -13.48 -10.24 5.37
CA PRO A 19 -13.07 -11.01 4.20
C PRO A 19 -14.28 -11.62 3.48
N PHE A 20 -14.40 -11.42 2.18
CA PHE A 20 -15.45 -11.99 1.34
C PHE A 20 -14.92 -12.30 -0.07
N ALA A 21 -15.57 -13.24 -0.73
CA ALA A 21 -15.44 -13.48 -2.15
C ALA A 21 -16.80 -13.89 -2.71
N THR A 22 -17.21 -13.25 -3.80
CA THR A 22 -18.52 -13.46 -4.44
C THR A 22 -18.33 -13.66 -5.94
N PRO A 23 -18.76 -14.79 -6.51
CA PRO A 23 -18.70 -14.99 -7.95
C PRO A 23 -19.67 -14.02 -8.65
N LEU A 24 -19.17 -13.22 -9.58
CA LEU A 24 -19.97 -12.31 -10.40
C LEU A 24 -20.39 -12.96 -11.72
N TYR A 25 -19.50 -13.78 -12.28
CA TYR A 25 -19.72 -14.48 -13.54
C TYR A 25 -18.92 -15.78 -13.51
N ALA A 26 -19.52 -16.89 -13.94
CA ALA A 26 -18.82 -18.16 -13.99
C ALA A 26 -19.41 -19.07 -15.07
N THR A 27 -18.56 -19.57 -15.96
CA THR A 27 -18.93 -20.63 -16.92
C THR A 27 -18.56 -22.03 -16.42
N ALA A 28 -18.00 -22.12 -15.20
CA ALA A 28 -17.56 -23.33 -14.52
C ALA A 28 -17.96 -23.27 -13.03
N PRO A 29 -18.09 -24.40 -12.32
CA PRO A 29 -18.41 -24.39 -10.89
C PRO A 29 -17.31 -23.68 -10.09
N VAL A 30 -17.75 -22.80 -9.17
CA VAL A 30 -16.87 -22.01 -8.30
C VAL A 30 -17.20 -22.34 -6.85
N GLU A 31 -16.19 -22.79 -6.11
CA GLU A 31 -16.27 -22.94 -4.67
C GLU A 31 -15.43 -21.86 -3.99
N VAL A 32 -16.05 -21.09 -3.11
CA VAL A 32 -15.38 -20.13 -2.25
C VAL A 32 -15.23 -20.77 -0.87
N ARG A 33 -13.99 -21.05 -0.48
CA ARG A 33 -13.63 -21.53 0.86
C ARG A 33 -12.90 -20.42 1.62
N GLN A 34 -12.55 -20.65 2.88
CA GLN A 34 -11.83 -19.63 3.68
C GLN A 34 -10.51 -19.25 3.00
N PHE A 35 -10.43 -18.05 2.43
CA PHE A 35 -9.24 -17.53 1.72
C PHE A 35 -8.77 -18.37 0.53
N GLU A 36 -9.66 -19.17 -0.05
CA GLU A 36 -9.36 -20.02 -1.20
C GLU A 36 -10.50 -19.93 -2.22
N ILE A 37 -10.14 -19.71 -3.49
CA ILE A 37 -11.07 -19.71 -4.62
C ILE A 37 -10.72 -20.92 -5.49
N VAL A 38 -11.66 -21.85 -5.60
CA VAL A 38 -11.52 -23.06 -6.42
C VAL A 38 -12.45 -22.94 -7.63
N ALA A 39 -11.87 -23.02 -8.83
CA ALA A 39 -12.58 -23.01 -10.11
C ALA A 39 -12.17 -24.25 -10.92
N SER A 40 -13.06 -25.25 -10.96
CA SER A 40 -12.77 -26.59 -11.52
C SER A 40 -11.45 -27.20 -11.01
N ASN A 41 -10.39 -27.24 -11.84
CA ASN A 41 -9.08 -27.81 -11.50
C ASN A 41 -8.08 -26.77 -10.95
N PHE A 42 -8.47 -25.49 -10.89
CA PHE A 42 -7.61 -24.40 -10.43
C PHE A 42 -7.99 -24.01 -9.00
N ALA A 43 -7.00 -23.86 -8.12
CA ALA A 43 -7.19 -23.38 -6.76
C ALA A 43 -6.19 -22.25 -6.47
N GLU A 44 -6.71 -21.06 -6.13
CA GLU A 44 -5.90 -19.95 -5.64
C GLU A 44 -6.10 -19.76 -4.14
N ARG A 45 -4.98 -19.69 -3.40
CA ARG A 45 -4.95 -19.48 -1.96
C ARG A 45 -4.37 -18.11 -1.64
N PHE A 46 -5.07 -17.37 -0.79
CA PHE A 46 -4.69 -16.03 -0.38
C PHE A 46 -4.01 -16.03 0.99
N LEU A 47 -3.21 -14.99 1.25
CA LEU A 47 -2.58 -14.79 2.55
C LEU A 47 -3.65 -14.58 3.63
N GLN A 48 -3.65 -15.47 4.62
CA GLN A 48 -4.52 -15.37 5.78
C GLN A 48 -3.73 -14.80 6.98
N ILE A 49 -4.11 -13.60 7.42
CA ILE A 49 -3.61 -13.02 8.67
C ILE A 49 -4.75 -13.07 9.68
N PRO A 50 -4.55 -13.62 10.90
CA PRO A 50 -5.53 -13.54 11.97
C PRO A 50 -5.98 -12.09 12.20
N GLN A 51 -7.29 -11.86 12.27
CA GLN A 51 -7.85 -10.51 12.38
C GLN A 51 -7.24 -9.67 13.53
N PRO A 52 -6.98 -10.22 14.74
CA PRO A 52 -6.33 -9.44 15.81
C PRO A 52 -4.93 -8.94 15.44
N LEU A 53 -4.14 -9.76 14.73
CA LEU A 53 -2.81 -9.39 14.27
C LEU A 53 -2.87 -8.33 13.17
N ALA A 54 -3.80 -8.47 12.23
CA ALA A 54 -4.02 -7.48 11.18
C ALA A 54 -4.43 -6.12 11.75
N THR A 55 -5.31 -6.11 12.76
CA THR A 55 -5.73 -4.91 13.50
C THR A 55 -4.53 -4.25 14.19
N ALA A 56 -3.74 -5.02 14.95
CA ALA A 56 -2.57 -4.48 15.64
C ALA A 56 -1.55 -3.89 14.65
N ALA A 57 -1.28 -4.60 13.55
CA ALA A 57 -0.34 -4.17 12.53
C ALA A 57 -0.79 -2.87 11.85
N VAL A 58 -2.05 -2.78 11.40
CA VAL A 58 -2.54 -1.60 10.67
C VAL A 58 -2.59 -0.35 11.57
N LEU A 59 -2.97 -0.51 12.84
CA LEU A 59 -2.95 0.60 13.81
C LEU A 59 -1.52 1.09 14.09
N THR A 60 -0.57 0.16 14.20
CA THR A 60 0.85 0.49 14.37
C THR A 60 1.39 1.25 13.15
N LEU A 61 1.05 0.80 11.94
CA LEU A 61 1.43 1.47 10.69
C LEU A 61 0.80 2.87 10.57
N LEU A 62 -0.46 3.04 10.98
CA LEU A 62 -1.10 4.35 11.04
C LEU A 62 -0.38 5.28 12.01
N ALA A 63 -0.06 4.81 13.22
CA ALA A 63 0.70 5.59 14.19
C ALA A 63 2.09 5.99 13.66
N ALA A 64 2.78 5.07 12.98
CA ALA A 64 4.06 5.34 12.34
C ALA A 64 3.94 6.38 11.22
N ALA A 65 2.91 6.28 10.37
CA ALA A 65 2.65 7.26 9.30
C ALA A 65 2.39 8.66 9.86
N VAL A 66 1.57 8.76 10.92
CA VAL A 66 1.31 10.01 11.64
C VAL A 66 2.61 10.56 12.23
N TYR A 67 3.42 9.72 12.89
CA TYR A 67 4.68 10.14 13.47
C TYR A 67 5.64 10.74 12.42
N LEU A 68 5.81 10.05 11.29
CA LEU A 68 6.68 10.49 10.21
C LEU A 68 6.17 11.76 9.52
N GLU A 69 4.89 11.87 9.19
CA GLU A 69 4.41 13.05 8.44
C GLU A 69 4.12 14.27 9.34
N PHE A 70 3.63 14.09 10.56
CA PHE A 70 3.27 15.20 11.45
C PHE A 70 4.38 15.62 12.41
N PHE A 71 4.97 14.67 13.14
CA PHE A 71 5.91 15.00 14.22
C PHE A 71 7.30 15.30 13.68
N THR A 72 7.80 14.48 12.76
CA THR A 72 9.11 14.73 12.13
C THR A 72 9.02 15.65 10.91
N LYS A 73 7.80 16.01 10.48
CA LYS A 73 7.50 16.84 9.29
C LYS A 73 8.16 16.30 8.02
N MET A 74 8.38 14.98 7.93
CA MET A 74 9.00 14.37 6.77
C MET A 74 8.08 14.45 5.57
N GLN A 75 8.64 14.87 4.43
CA GLN A 75 7.97 14.83 3.15
C GLN A 75 8.33 13.55 2.42
N ALA A 76 7.34 12.68 2.22
CA ALA A 76 7.52 11.46 1.46
C ALA A 76 7.84 11.77 -0.01
N GLY A 77 8.86 11.09 -0.55
CA GLY A 77 9.22 11.12 -1.96
C GLY A 77 8.14 10.54 -2.86
N LYS A 78 8.43 10.42 -4.17
CA LYS A 78 7.49 9.85 -5.14
C LYS A 78 7.35 8.34 -4.97
N LEU A 79 8.46 7.63 -4.76
CA LEU A 79 8.47 6.17 -4.67
C LEU A 79 7.63 5.64 -3.50
N PRO A 80 7.78 6.12 -2.25
CA PRO A 80 6.92 5.70 -1.15
C PRO A 80 5.43 5.93 -1.39
N LYS A 81 5.07 7.05 -2.03
CA LYS A 81 3.68 7.36 -2.36
C LYS A 81 3.12 6.34 -3.35
N ILE A 82 3.89 5.97 -4.37
CA ILE A 82 3.47 4.95 -5.35
C ILE A 82 3.26 3.60 -4.66
N ILE A 83 4.20 3.17 -3.82
CA ILE A 83 4.08 1.91 -3.06
C ILE A 83 2.85 1.96 -2.13
N ALA A 84 2.61 3.09 -1.47
CA ALA A 84 1.43 3.27 -0.61
C ALA A 84 0.11 3.20 -1.41
N VAL A 85 0.05 3.77 -2.61
CA VAL A 85 -1.12 3.65 -3.49
C VAL A 85 -1.31 2.21 -3.96
N LEU A 86 -0.23 1.49 -4.29
CA LEU A 86 -0.32 0.06 -4.59
C LEU A 86 -0.85 -0.73 -3.40
N ALA A 87 -0.39 -0.44 -2.19
CA ALA A 87 -0.93 -1.04 -0.97
C ALA A 87 -2.44 -0.79 -0.86
N LEU A 88 -2.89 0.43 -1.12
CA LEU A 88 -4.31 0.79 -1.12
C LEU A 88 -5.12 -0.03 -2.13
N LEU A 89 -4.61 -0.20 -3.36
CA LEU A 89 -5.28 -1.00 -4.39
C LEU A 89 -5.50 -2.44 -3.93
N TYR A 90 -4.51 -3.06 -3.30
CA TYR A 90 -4.66 -4.40 -2.73
C TYR A 90 -5.66 -4.45 -1.56
N GLY A 91 -5.85 -3.34 -0.84
CA GLY A 91 -6.80 -3.24 0.28
C GLY A 91 -8.28 -3.20 -0.14
N VAL A 92 -8.57 -2.83 -1.39
CA VAL A 92 -9.93 -2.69 -1.92
C VAL A 92 -10.40 -4.03 -2.52
N PRO A 93 -11.71 -4.34 -2.51
CA PRO A 93 -12.22 -5.49 -3.26
C PRO A 93 -11.94 -5.36 -4.75
N LEU A 94 -11.32 -6.38 -5.34
CA LEU A 94 -10.96 -6.41 -6.76
C LEU A 94 -11.63 -7.59 -7.47
N PRO A 95 -11.99 -7.44 -8.76
CA PRO A 95 -12.43 -8.56 -9.57
C PRO A 95 -11.21 -9.41 -10.00
N TYR A 96 -11.21 -10.68 -9.61
CA TYR A 96 -10.25 -11.68 -10.05
C TYR A 96 -10.82 -12.43 -11.23
N VAL A 97 -10.06 -12.48 -12.33
CA VAL A 97 -10.45 -13.17 -13.56
C VAL A 97 -9.58 -14.40 -13.71
N TYR A 98 -10.23 -15.57 -13.72
CA TYR A 98 -9.61 -16.87 -13.92
C TYR A 98 -10.01 -17.41 -15.28
N VAL A 99 -9.00 -17.77 -16.08
CA VAL A 99 -9.20 -18.54 -17.32
C VAL A 99 -8.80 -19.97 -17.02
N VAL A 100 -9.79 -20.87 -17.02
CA VAL A 100 -9.64 -22.28 -16.64
C VAL A 100 -9.66 -23.17 -17.87
N GLU A 101 -9.16 -24.41 -17.75
CA GLU A 101 -9.10 -25.40 -18.82
C GLU A 101 -10.44 -25.51 -19.59
N GLY A 102 -10.33 -25.52 -20.93
CA GLY A 102 -11.49 -25.48 -21.83
C GLY A 102 -11.96 -24.08 -22.21
N GLY A 103 -11.24 -23.02 -21.83
CA GLY A 103 -11.60 -21.63 -22.16
C GLY A 103 -12.70 -21.05 -21.27
N ASN A 104 -12.96 -21.70 -20.13
CA ASN A 104 -13.93 -21.24 -19.16
C ASN A 104 -13.43 -19.99 -18.44
N VAL A 105 -14.33 -19.04 -18.22
CA VAL A 105 -14.00 -17.77 -17.57
C VAL A 105 -14.80 -17.67 -16.28
N VAL A 106 -14.08 -17.39 -15.20
CA VAL A 106 -14.65 -17.15 -13.87
C VAL A 106 -14.20 -15.79 -13.38
N VAL A 107 -15.15 -14.96 -12.98
CA VAL A 107 -14.91 -13.64 -12.39
C VAL A 107 -15.43 -13.65 -10.97
N VAL A 108 -14.54 -13.46 -10.00
CA VAL A 108 -14.88 -13.41 -8.57
C VAL A 108 -14.49 -12.05 -8.02
N LEU A 109 -15.46 -11.32 -7.47
CA LEU A 109 -15.16 -10.12 -6.69
C LEU A 109 -14.70 -10.56 -5.31
N SER A 110 -13.45 -10.27 -4.94
CA SER A 110 -12.87 -10.70 -3.68
C SER A 110 -12.03 -9.59 -3.04
N ASN A 111 -11.99 -9.58 -1.72
CA ASN A 111 -11.05 -8.75 -0.95
C ASN A 111 -10.03 -9.58 -0.18
N PHE A 112 -9.87 -10.87 -0.50
CA PHE A 112 -8.94 -11.76 0.22
C PHE A 112 -7.49 -11.26 0.20
N ALA A 113 -7.06 -10.60 -0.87
CA ALA A 113 -5.73 -10.00 -0.94
C ALA A 113 -5.54 -8.75 -0.07
N LYS A 114 -6.56 -8.26 0.64
CA LYS A 114 -6.45 -7.05 1.49
C LYS A 114 -5.33 -7.15 2.51
N PHE A 115 -4.98 -8.35 2.97
CA PHE A 115 -3.90 -8.54 3.94
C PHE A 115 -2.50 -8.30 3.37
N VAL A 116 -2.34 -8.34 2.04
CA VAL A 116 -1.09 -7.99 1.35
C VAL A 116 -0.83 -6.48 1.43
N SER A 117 -1.88 -5.66 1.63
CA SER A 117 -1.72 -4.21 1.78
C SER A 117 -0.90 -3.82 3.01
N ILE A 118 -0.94 -4.61 4.09
CA ILE A 118 -0.24 -4.33 5.35
C ILE A 118 1.30 -4.33 5.15
N PRO A 119 1.94 -5.43 4.68
CA PRO A 119 3.37 -5.43 4.44
C PRO A 119 3.80 -4.45 3.35
N LEU A 120 3.01 -4.28 2.27
CA LEU A 120 3.28 -3.27 1.23
C LEU A 120 3.35 -1.86 1.81
N PHE A 121 2.38 -1.49 2.65
CA PHE A 121 2.38 -0.18 3.29
C PHE A 121 3.53 -0.03 4.29
N GLY A 122 3.88 -1.10 5.01
CA GLY A 122 5.09 -1.15 5.84
C GLY A 122 6.36 -0.83 5.05
N VAL A 123 6.52 -1.42 3.86
CA VAL A 123 7.64 -1.10 2.96
C VAL A 123 7.62 0.38 2.54
N ALA A 124 6.45 0.94 2.20
CA ALA A 124 6.35 2.37 1.88
C ALA A 124 6.86 3.27 3.02
N LEU A 125 6.49 2.96 4.27
CA LEU A 125 6.97 3.72 5.43
C LEU A 125 8.48 3.54 5.66
N LEU A 126 9.01 2.33 5.50
CA LEU A 126 10.44 2.09 5.62
C LEU A 126 11.23 2.86 4.56
N VAL A 127 10.82 2.81 3.29
CA VAL A 127 11.47 3.58 2.21
C VAL A 127 11.40 5.07 2.51
N THR A 128 10.26 5.56 3.02
CA THR A 128 10.13 6.98 3.43
C THR A 128 11.15 7.35 4.51
N ALA A 129 11.26 6.53 5.56
CA ALA A 129 12.20 6.77 6.64
C ALA A 129 13.66 6.71 6.15
N THR A 130 14.00 5.74 5.32
CA THR A 130 15.33 5.59 4.73
C THR A 130 15.68 6.76 3.81
N GLU A 131 14.78 7.18 2.93
CA GLU A 131 14.97 8.36 2.06
C GLU A 131 15.25 9.61 2.89
N ALA A 132 14.50 9.80 3.98
CA ALA A 132 14.63 10.98 4.83
C ALA A 132 15.94 10.97 5.66
N ILE A 133 16.44 9.80 6.05
CA ILE A 133 17.73 9.67 6.74
C ILE A 133 18.90 9.90 5.78
N LEU A 134 18.83 9.31 4.58
CA LEU A 134 19.92 9.35 3.60
C LEU A 134 20.00 10.66 2.82
N THR A 135 18.90 11.40 2.71
CA THR A 135 18.85 12.68 1.97
C THR A 135 18.85 13.84 2.95
N PRO A 136 20.00 14.44 3.29
CA PRO A 136 20.05 15.58 4.20
C PRO A 136 19.42 16.82 3.57
N GLN A 137 18.11 17.02 3.79
CA GLN A 137 17.35 18.17 3.28
C GLN A 137 17.94 19.53 3.71
N LYS A 138 18.64 19.57 4.86
CA LYS A 138 19.30 20.79 5.35
C LYS A 138 20.58 21.15 4.58
N ARG A 139 21.34 20.17 4.05
CA ARG A 139 22.58 20.46 3.30
C ARG A 139 22.29 21.01 1.91
N ALA A 140 21.27 20.49 1.22
CA ALA A 140 20.89 20.98 -0.09
C ALA A 140 20.47 22.46 -0.06
N ARG A 141 19.78 22.91 0.99
CA ARG A 141 19.39 24.30 1.16
C ARG A 141 20.60 25.22 1.41
N VAL A 142 21.55 24.79 2.25
CA VAL A 142 22.78 25.55 2.51
C VAL A 142 23.65 25.66 1.24
N ILE A 143 23.74 24.60 0.43
CA ILE A 143 24.49 24.62 -0.84
C ILE A 143 23.82 25.55 -1.86
N ALA A 144 22.49 25.52 -1.95
CA ALA A 144 21.74 26.42 -2.84
C ALA A 144 21.84 27.89 -2.42
N ASP A 145 21.76 28.17 -1.12
CA ASP A 145 21.95 29.53 -0.60
C ASP A 145 23.39 30.02 -0.84
N LEU A 146 24.40 29.16 -0.67
CA LEU A 146 25.80 29.46 -1.00
C LEU A 146 25.99 29.78 -2.49
N SER A 147 25.44 28.97 -3.41
CA SER A 147 25.57 29.22 -4.84
C SER A 147 24.89 30.51 -5.30
N ILE A 148 23.75 30.87 -4.70
CA ILE A 148 23.06 32.14 -5.00
C ILE A 148 23.88 33.32 -4.50
N THR A 149 24.59 33.14 -3.39
CA THR A 149 25.45 34.18 -2.81
C THR A 149 26.71 34.37 -3.67
N GLU A 150 27.34 33.29 -4.13
CA GLU A 150 28.47 33.35 -5.07
C GLU A 150 28.09 34.04 -6.39
N GLU A 151 26.96 33.68 -6.99
CA GLU A 151 26.52 34.27 -8.27
C GLU A 151 26.23 35.78 -8.15
N LYS A 152 25.74 36.24 -6.99
CA LYS A 152 25.58 37.68 -6.72
C LYS A 152 26.92 38.40 -6.56
N THR A 153 27.90 37.73 -5.97
CA THR A 153 29.21 38.34 -5.70
C THR A 153 30.05 38.47 -6.98
N GLU A 154 29.92 37.54 -7.93
CA GLU A 154 30.57 37.63 -9.25
C GLU A 154 29.94 38.66 -10.19
N LYS A 155 28.65 38.98 -10.03
CA LYS A 155 27.96 39.99 -10.85
C LYS A 155 28.19 41.43 -10.38
N GLU A 156 28.66 41.61 -9.15
CA GLU A 156 28.94 42.92 -8.55
C GLU A 156 30.43 43.32 -8.57
N ALA A 157 31.33 42.42 -8.99
CA ALA A 157 32.77 42.65 -9.19
C ALA A 157 33.10 42.94 -10.67
#